data_AF-A0A535YHN6-F1
#
_entry.id   AF-A0A535YHN6-F1
#
_cell.length_a   1.000
_cell.length_b   1.000
_cell.length_c   1.000
_cell.angle_alpha   90.00
_cell.angle_beta   90.00
_cell.angle_gamma   90.00
#
_symmetry.space_group_name_H-M   'P 1'
#
loop_
_entity.id
_entity.type
_entity.pdbx_description
1 polymer ?
#
loop_
_entity_poly.entity_id
_entity_poly.type
_entity_poly.pdbx_seq_one_letter_code
_entity_poly.pdbx_strand_id
1 'polypeptide(L)' 'MTPTSGSGPTGSDLAGIGFYMAAAVLIPLLAGVALDRWWHTAPLFVLVGLFVGLAAAAAGIWMKVRDFTK' A
#
# COMPACT_ATOMS: atom_id res chain seq x y z
N MET A 1 39.74 10.82 3.75
CA MET A 1 38.63 10.73 4.73
C MET A 1 37.48 10.01 4.03
N THR A 2 37.31 8.72 4.27
CA THR A 2 36.21 7.92 3.72
C THR A 2 34.93 8.28 4.47
N PRO A 3 33.88 8.80 3.82
CA PRO A 3 32.61 9.02 4.50
C PRO A 3 32.04 7.65 4.89
N THR A 4 31.96 7.38 6.19
CA THR A 4 31.24 6.23 6.74
C THR A 4 29.76 6.45 6.50
N SER A 5 29.20 5.80 5.49
CA SER A 5 27.77 5.82 5.13
C SER A 5 26.94 5.07 6.17
N GLY A 6 26.84 5.62 7.36
CA GLY A 6 25.91 5.19 8.41
C GLY A 6 24.70 6.11 8.49
N SER A 7 24.02 6.36 7.36
CA SER A 7 22.73 7.04 7.41
C SER A 7 21.63 5.99 7.51
N GLY A 8 21.15 5.76 8.73
CA GLY A 8 19.86 5.12 8.93
C GLY A 8 18.76 5.87 8.17
N PRO A 9 17.63 5.21 7.88
CA PRO A 9 16.56 5.80 7.07
C PRO A 9 16.11 7.14 7.69
N THR A 10 16.07 8.18 6.85
CA THR A 10 15.77 9.55 7.28
C THR A 10 14.27 9.68 7.57
N GLY A 11 13.87 10.62 8.43
CA GLY A 11 12.44 10.83 8.74
C GLY A 11 11.57 11.04 7.50
N SER A 12 12.13 11.61 6.43
CA SER A 12 11.49 11.71 5.11
C SER A 12 11.29 10.37 4.41
N ASP A 13 12.23 9.43 4.54
CA ASP A 13 12.10 8.08 3.99
C ASP A 13 10.96 7.32 4.70
N LEU A 14 10.88 7.44 6.02
CA LEU A 14 9.83 6.83 6.82
C LEU A 14 8.45 7.44 6.51
N ALA A 15 8.39 8.76 6.34
CA ALA A 15 7.17 9.45 5.93
C ALA A 15 6.73 9.04 4.52
N GLY A 16 7.66 8.88 3.58
CA GLY A 16 7.38 8.40 2.23
C GLY A 16 6.81 6.98 2.21
N ILE A 17 7.37 6.08 3.03
CA ILE A 17 6.87 4.71 3.19
C ILE A 17 5.47 4.71 3.80
N GLY A 18 5.26 5.49 4.86
CA GLY A 18 3.95 5.63 5.52
C GLY A 18 2.89 6.19 4.58
N PHE A 19 3.23 7.21 3.80
CA PHE A 19 2.34 7.80 2.80
C PHE A 19 2.00 6.82 1.68
N TYR A 20 2.99 6.08 1.17
CA TYR A 20 2.78 5.05 0.16
C TYR A 20 1.82 3.97 0.66
N MET A 21 2.02 3.48 1.89
CA MET A 21 1.13 2.50 2.52
C MET A 21 -0.29 3.04 2.70
N ALA A 22 -0.43 4.26 3.23
CA ALA A 22 -1.73 4.89 3.41
C ALA A 22 -2.46 5.07 2.07
N ALA A 23 -1.78 5.58 1.05
CA ALA A 23 -2.36 5.78 -0.28
C ALA A 23 -2.76 4.45 -0.93
N ALA A 24 -1.91 3.41 -0.84
CA ALA A 24 -2.18 2.10 -1.42
C ALA A 24 -3.43 1.43 -0.84
N VAL A 25 -3.78 1.72 0.43
CA VAL A 25 -4.98 1.19 1.09
C VAL A 25 -6.18 2.11 0.92
N LEU A 26 -6.01 3.41 1.15
CA LEU A 26 -7.11 4.37 1.16
C LEU A 26 -7.68 4.61 -0.23
N ILE A 27 -6.87 4.67 -1.29
CA ILE A 27 -7.36 4.91 -2.65
C ILE A 27 -8.37 3.84 -3.11
N PRO A 28 -8.06 2.53 -3.10
CA PRO A 28 -9.03 1.51 -3.51
C PRO A 28 -10.24 1.43 -2.58
N LEU A 29 -10.07 1.71 -1.29
CA LEU A 29 -11.16 1.67 -0.32
C LEU A 29 -12.14 2.84 -0.54
N LEU A 30 -11.63 4.06 -0.71
CA LEU A 30 -12.45 5.24 -1.03
C LEU A 30 -13.11 5.10 -2.42
N ALA A 31 -12.40 4.55 -3.40
CA ALA A 31 -12.98 4.24 -4.72
C ALA A 31 -14.13 3.24 -4.61
N GLY A 32 -13.97 2.18 -3.81
CA GLY A 32 -15.04 1.21 -3.54
C GLY A 32 -16.26 1.84 -2.88
N VAL A 33 -16.06 2.68 -1.85
CA VAL A 33 -17.16 3.39 -1.16
C VAL A 33 -17.89 4.33 -2.11
N ALA A 34 -17.16 5.10 -2.91
CA ALA A 34 -17.77 6.02 -3.87
C ALA A 34 -18.60 5.29 -4.92
N LEU A 35 -18.11 4.14 -5.41
CA LEU A 35 -18.79 3.32 -6.40
C LEU A 35 -20.03 2.63 -5.83
N ASP A 36 -19.96 2.08 -4.61
CA ASP A 36 -21.11 1.53 -3.89
C ASP A 36 -22.19 2.59 -3.67
N ARG A 37 -21.79 3.83 -3.36
CA ARG A 37 -22.71 4.94 -3.11
C ARG A 37 -23.38 5.46 -4.39
N TRP A 38 -22.71 5.38 -5.53
CA TRP A 38 -23.28 5.79 -6.82
C TRP A 38 -24.28 4.77 -7.37
N TRP A 39 -24.08 3.48 -7.12
CA TRP A 39 -24.94 2.41 -7.62
C TRP A 39 -26.02 1.94 -6.64
N HIS A 40 -26.11 2.53 -5.43
CA HIS A 40 -27.04 2.12 -4.37
C HIS A 40 -26.97 0.62 -4.03
N THR A 41 -25.84 -0.02 -4.36
CA THR A 41 -25.62 -1.43 -4.10
C THR A 41 -25.23 -1.63 -2.63
N ALA A 42 -25.56 -2.80 -2.07
CA ALA A 42 -24.90 -3.27 -0.84
C ALA A 42 -23.36 -3.19 -1.00
N PRO A 43 -22.56 -3.07 0.08
CA PRO A 43 -21.15 -2.66 0.03
C PRO A 43 -20.21 -3.72 -0.61
N LEU A 44 -20.44 -4.00 -1.89
CA LEU A 44 -19.82 -5.06 -2.67
C LEU A 44 -18.53 -4.54 -3.33
N PHE A 45 -18.51 -3.31 -3.84
CA PHE A 45 -17.30 -2.72 -4.41
C PHE A 45 -16.27 -2.38 -3.34
N VAL A 46 -16.70 -1.99 -2.13
CA VAL A 46 -15.82 -1.92 -0.96
C VAL A 46 -15.20 -3.27 -0.66
N LEU A 47 -16.00 -4.36 -0.69
CA LEU A 47 -15.50 -5.70 -0.38
C LEU A 47 -14.50 -6.20 -1.43
N VAL A 48 -14.80 -5.98 -2.71
CA VAL A 48 -13.89 -6.28 -3.83
C VAL A 48 -12.62 -5.42 -3.74
N GLY A 49 -12.76 -4.12 -3.51
CA GLY A 49 -11.62 -3.20 -3.35
C GLY A 49 -10.71 -3.58 -2.18
N LEU A 50 -11.30 -4.00 -1.06
CA LEU A 50 -10.58 -4.51 0.10
C LEU A 50 -9.82 -5.80 -0.24
N PHE A 51 -10.48 -6.75 -0.91
CA PHE A 51 -9.87 -8.04 -1.27
C PHE A 51 -8.69 -7.85 -2.25
N VAL A 52 -8.87 -6.97 -3.24
CA VAL A 52 -7.82 -6.61 -4.20
C VAL A 52 -6.66 -5.88 -3.49
N GLY A 53 -6.96 -4.92 -2.61
CA GLY A 53 -5.94 -4.22 -1.82
C GLY A 53 -5.11 -5.16 -0.94
N LEU A 54 -5.77 -6.12 -0.28
CA LEU A 54 -5.12 -7.14 0.54
C LEU A 54 -4.21 -8.05 -0.30
N ALA A 55 -4.69 -8.51 -1.46
CA ALA A 55 -3.93 -9.33 -2.38
C ALA A 55 -2.72 -8.58 -2.95
N ALA A 56 -2.88 -7.31 -3.31
CA ALA A 56 -1.80 -6.46 -3.81
C ALA A 56 -0.72 -6.22 -2.73
N ALA A 57 -1.12 -5.98 -1.48
CA ALA A 57 -0.19 -5.84 -0.36
C ALA A 57 0.60 -7.14 -0.11
N ALA A 58 -0.08 -8.28 -0.09
CA ALA A 58 0.56 -9.59 0.07
C ALA A 58 1.55 -9.89 -1.07
N ALA A 59 1.15 -9.60 -2.32
CA ALA A 59 2.01 -9.76 -3.49
C ALA A 59 3.24 -8.84 -3.44
N GLY A 60 3.07 -7.58 -3.01
CA GLY A 60 4.17 -6.63 -2.83
C GLY A 60 5.20 -7.11 -1.81
N ILE A 61 4.74 -7.65 -0.67
CA ILE A 61 5.61 -8.24 0.34
C ILE A 61 6.35 -9.47 -0.23
N TRP A 62 5.64 -10.35 -0.93
CA TRP A 62 6.23 -11.54 -1.54
C TRP A 62 7.32 -11.18 -2.55
N MET A 63 7.09 -10.19 -3.41
CA MET A 63 8.10 -9.73 -4.37
C MET A 63 9.32 -9.15 -3.65
N LYS A 64 9.10 -8.36 -2.60
CA LYS A 64 10.19 -7.77 -1.80
C LYS A 64 11.06 -8.86 -1.14
N VAL A 65 10.43 -9.87 -0.54
CA VAL A 65 11.12 -11.01 0.09
C VAL A 65 11.87 -11.84 -0.94
N ARG A 66 11.24 -12.12 -2.09
CA ARG A 66 11.87 -12.87 -3.18
C ARG A 66 13.12 -12.16 -3.72
N ASP A 67 13.09 -10.85 -3.85
CA ASP A 67 14.23 -10.08 -4.34
C ASP A 67 15.40 -10.06 -3.33
N PHE A 68 15.13 -10.19 -2.03
CA PHE A 68 16.18 -10.35 -1.01
C PHE A 68 16.78 -11.77 -0.91
N THR A 69 16.09 -12.77 -1.46
CA THR A 69 16.53 -14.18 -1.39
C THR A 69 17.39 -14.59 -2.59
N LYS A 70 17.51 -13.73 -3.61
CA LYS A 70 18.44 -13.91 -4.73
C LYS A 70 19.78 -13.25 -4.44
#